data_AF-A0A538A410-F1
#
_entry.id   AF-A0A538A410-F1
#
_cell.length_a   1.000
_cell.length_b   1.000
_cell.length_c   1.000
_cell.angle_alpha   90.00
_cell.angle_beta   90.00
_cell.angle_gamma   90.00
#
_symmetry.space_group_name_H-M   'P 1'
#
loop_
_entity.id
_entity.type
_entity.pdbx_description
1 polymer ?
#
loop_
_entity_poly.entity_id
_entity_poly.type
_entity_poly.pdbx_seq_one_letter_code
_entity_poly.pdbx_strand_id
1 'polypeptide(L)'
;DGVKGGIGIPGFDSFLVGFSTDTKVTGLDSVAASDRPPFNTMLHWCFDTMVGICTAMIALGLWLAWTWWRRRDIPRTPWFLRAVAVSGLAAVVALECGWIVTEVGRQPWVVYGVMRTKDAVTGASGVWVTFGAV
;
A
#
# COMPACT_ATOMS: atom_id res chain seq x y z
N ASP A 1 4.39 11.99 -15.91
CA ASP A 1 3.66 12.49 -14.72
C ASP A 1 4.25 11.91 -13.44
N GLY A 2 5.08 12.71 -12.77
CA GLY A 2 5.81 12.31 -11.56
C GLY A 2 4.95 12.36 -10.30
N VAL A 3 5.42 11.71 -9.24
CA VAL A 3 4.81 11.73 -7.90
C VAL A 3 4.75 13.19 -7.42
N LYS A 4 3.55 13.69 -7.09
CA LYS A 4 3.36 15.03 -6.52
C LYS A 4 3.15 14.91 -5.02
N GLY A 5 3.96 15.62 -4.22
CA GLY A 5 3.78 15.73 -2.77
C GLY A 5 4.57 14.75 -1.89
N GLY A 6 5.55 14.02 -2.44
CA GLY A 6 6.38 13.10 -1.66
C GLY A 6 7.38 13.84 -0.75
N ILE A 7 7.38 13.50 0.54
CA ILE A 7 8.45 13.90 1.48
C ILE A 7 9.49 12.78 1.48
N GLY A 8 10.62 13.01 0.83
CA GLY A 8 11.71 12.03 0.78
C GLY A 8 12.50 12.01 2.09
N ILE A 9 12.63 10.84 2.71
CA ILE A 9 13.59 10.59 3.79
C ILE A 9 14.87 10.02 3.15
N PRO A 10 16.00 10.74 3.15
CA PRO A 10 17.22 10.29 2.49
C PRO A 10 17.71 8.94 3.04
N GLY A 11 17.99 7.99 2.16
CA GLY A 11 18.64 6.71 2.51
C GLY A 11 17.78 5.68 3.24
N PHE A 12 16.52 5.98 3.58
CA PHE A 12 15.62 5.02 4.23
C PHE A 12 15.31 3.82 3.33
N ASP A 13 15.11 4.08 2.03
CA ASP A 13 14.85 3.05 1.02
C ASP A 13 16.09 2.17 0.77
N SER A 14 17.27 2.78 0.60
CA SER A 14 18.54 2.04 0.47
C SER A 14 18.83 1.14 1.69
N PHE A 15 18.54 1.63 2.89
CA PHE A 15 18.66 0.85 4.12
C PHE A 15 17.67 -0.31 4.19
N LEU A 16 16.40 -0.10 3.81
CA LEU A 16 15.37 -1.16 3.76
C LEU A 16 15.70 -2.25 2.75
N VAL A 17 16.23 -1.88 1.58
CA VAL A 17 16.48 -2.81 0.47
C VAL A 17 17.79 -3.57 0.65
N GLY A 18 18.86 -2.89 1.07
CA GLY A 18 20.21 -3.46 1.08
C GLY A 18 20.91 -3.50 2.43
N PHE A 19 20.24 -3.08 3.52
CA PHE A 19 20.85 -2.92 4.86
C PHE A 19 22.12 -2.04 4.87
N SER A 20 22.33 -1.24 3.81
CA SER A 20 23.46 -0.33 3.62
C SER A 20 22.99 0.95 2.96
N THR A 21 23.54 2.08 3.38
CA THR A 21 23.20 3.41 2.83
C THR A 21 23.65 3.61 1.38
N ASP A 22 24.53 2.74 0.87
CA ASP A 22 25.09 2.83 -0.49
C ASP A 22 24.37 1.96 -1.52
N THR A 23 23.33 1.22 -1.13
CA THR A 23 22.57 0.38 -2.07
C THR A 23 21.77 1.27 -3.02
N LYS A 24 22.16 1.28 -4.30
CA LYS A 24 21.50 2.03 -5.35
C LYS A 24 20.20 1.34 -5.74
N VAL A 25 19.08 1.90 -5.30
CA VAL A 25 17.75 1.45 -5.71
C VAL A 25 17.52 1.87 -7.16
N THR A 26 17.12 0.91 -7.99
CA THR A 26 16.81 1.16 -9.40
C THR A 26 15.57 2.04 -9.50
N GLY A 27 15.77 3.31 -9.85
CA GLY A 27 14.67 4.26 -10.00
C GLY A 27 13.75 3.92 -11.16
N LEU A 28 12.48 4.35 -11.07
CA LEU A 28 11.47 4.14 -12.11
C LEU A 28 11.89 4.70 -13.49
N ASP A 29 12.84 5.63 -13.51
CA ASP A 29 13.41 6.21 -14.73
C ASP A 29 14.20 5.22 -15.59
N SER A 30 14.70 4.12 -15.01
CA SER A 30 15.38 3.07 -15.76
C SER A 30 14.42 2.15 -16.52
N VAL A 31 13.12 2.19 -16.21
CA VAL A 31 12.08 1.37 -16.85
C VAL A 31 11.50 2.16 -18.02
N ALA A 32 11.34 1.52 -19.17
CA ALA A 32 10.73 2.15 -20.34
C ALA A 32 9.32 2.66 -20.01
N ALA A 33 8.96 3.86 -20.49
CA ALA A 33 7.70 4.51 -20.13
C ALA A 33 6.44 3.66 -20.45
N SER A 34 6.53 2.78 -21.45
CA SER A 34 5.45 1.85 -21.84
C SER A 34 5.24 0.69 -20.88
N ASP A 35 6.22 0.37 -20.05
CA ASP A 35 6.20 -0.76 -19.12
C ASP A 35 6.04 -0.31 -17.66
N ARG A 36 5.87 1.00 -17.43
CA ARG A 36 5.58 1.57 -16.11
C ARG A 36 4.10 1.37 -15.77
N PRO A 37 3.77 1.15 -14.49
CA PRO A 37 2.39 1.08 -14.07
C PRO A 37 1.68 2.43 -14.31
N PRO A 38 0.39 2.40 -14.69
CA PRO A 38 -0.43 3.59 -14.77
C PRO A 38 -0.70 4.12 -13.35
N PHE A 39 -0.81 5.44 -13.19
CA PHE A 39 -1.18 6.10 -11.93
C PHE A 39 -0.18 5.98 -10.76
N ASN A 40 1.11 6.23 -11.01
CA ASN A 40 2.18 6.24 -9.98
C ASN A 40 1.84 7.06 -8.72
N THR A 41 1.13 8.18 -8.86
CA THR A 41 0.71 8.98 -7.71
C THR A 41 -0.27 8.23 -6.82
N MET A 42 -1.28 7.56 -7.39
CA MET A 42 -2.25 6.77 -6.62
C MET A 42 -1.55 5.63 -5.87
N LEU A 43 -0.63 4.93 -6.52
CA LEU A 43 0.17 3.87 -5.90
C LEU A 43 0.96 4.38 -4.69
N HIS A 44 1.56 5.56 -4.79
CA HIS A 44 2.25 6.20 -3.68
C HIS A 44 1.31 6.49 -2.51
N TRP A 45 0.13 7.09 -2.76
CA TRP A 45 -0.85 7.36 -1.70
C TRP A 45 -1.38 6.10 -1.04
N CYS A 46 -1.64 5.03 -1.81
CA CYS A 46 -2.08 3.75 -1.27
C CYS A 46 -0.98 3.11 -0.42
N PHE A 47 0.28 3.17 -0.85
CA PHE A 47 1.41 2.69 -0.07
C PHE A 47 1.54 3.45 1.25
N ASP A 48 1.53 4.78 1.20
CA ASP A 48 1.64 5.64 2.40
C ASP A 48 0.49 5.37 3.38
N THR A 49 -0.74 5.23 2.87
CA THR A 49 -1.92 4.96 3.69
C THR A 49 -1.82 3.60 4.36
N MET A 50 -1.44 2.56 3.61
CA MET A 50 -1.24 1.21 4.14
C MET A 50 -0.19 1.20 5.25
N VAL A 51 1.01 1.73 4.97
CA VAL A 51 2.11 1.77 5.94
C VAL A 51 1.76 2.62 7.16
N GLY A 52 1.09 3.76 6.95
CA GLY A 52 0.64 4.64 8.02
C GLY A 52 -0.35 3.96 8.96
N ILE A 53 -1.35 3.27 8.42
CA ILE A 53 -2.34 2.52 9.21
C ILE A 53 -1.67 1.35 9.96
N CYS A 54 -0.86 0.54 9.27
CA CYS A 54 -0.15 -0.58 9.90
C CYS A 54 0.74 -0.12 11.05
N THR A 55 1.49 0.97 10.85
CA THR A 55 2.36 1.55 11.90
C THR A 55 1.53 2.06 13.07
N ALA A 56 0.41 2.76 12.82
CA ALA A 56 -0.49 3.22 13.87
C ALA A 56 -1.09 2.04 14.67
N MET A 57 -1.44 0.95 14.00
CA MET A 57 -1.95 -0.26 14.66
C MET A 57 -0.88 -0.94 15.53
N ILE A 58 0.36 -1.03 15.05
CA ILE A 58 1.48 -1.51 15.87
C ILE A 58 1.66 -0.63 17.10
N ALA A 59 1.61 0.70 16.95
CA ALA A 59 1.70 1.62 18.07
C ALA A 59 0.56 1.43 19.09
N LEU A 60 -0.68 1.17 18.64
CA LEU A 60 -1.79 0.82 19.53
C LEU A 60 -1.56 -0.49 20.29
N GLY A 61 -1.03 -1.52 19.61
CA GLY A 61 -0.65 -2.78 20.24
C GLY A 61 0.47 -2.62 21.27
N LEU A 62 1.50 -1.82 20.96
CA LEU A 62 2.57 -1.48 21.88
C LEU A 62 2.07 -0.69 23.09
N TRP A 63 1.13 0.24 22.90
CA TRP A 63 0.51 0.97 23.99
C TRP A 63 -0.23 0.01 24.92
N LEU A 64 -1.05 -0.90 24.38
CA LEU A 64 -1.71 -1.94 25.17
C LEU A 64 -0.70 -2.79 25.96
N ALA A 65 0.33 -3.30 25.28
CA ALA A 65 1.36 -4.14 25.88
C ALA A 65 2.10 -3.41 27.01
N TRP A 66 2.44 -2.13 26.81
CA TRP A 66 3.08 -1.30 27.82
C TRP A 66 2.22 -1.11 29.07
N THR A 67 0.93 -0.80 28.89
CA THR A 67 0.01 -0.66 30.02
C THR A 67 -0.23 -1.97 30.75
N TRP A 68 -0.32 -3.06 30.01
CA TRP A 68 -0.47 -4.39 30.58
C TRP A 68 0.79 -4.79 31.37
N TRP A 69 1.99 -4.48 30.88
CA TRP A 69 3.24 -4.74 31.58
C TRP A 69 3.36 -3.94 32.89
N ARG A 70 2.97 -2.66 32.90
CA ARG A 70 3.07 -1.80 34.08
C ARG A 70 1.96 -1.97 35.12
N ARG A 71 0.72 -2.18 34.67
CA ARG A 71 -0.48 -2.13 35.54
C ARG A 71 -1.30 -3.41 35.53
N ARG A 72 -0.98 -4.37 34.64
CA ARG A 72 -1.76 -5.60 34.41
C ARG A 72 -3.25 -5.32 34.12
N ASP A 73 -3.54 -4.14 33.58
CA ASP A 73 -4.89 -3.67 33.26
C ASP A 73 -4.92 -2.98 31.89
N ILE A 74 -6.11 -2.92 31.30
CA ILE A 74 -6.35 -2.37 29.97
C ILE A 74 -6.51 -0.85 30.08
N PRO A 75 -5.96 -0.05 29.14
CA PRO A 75 -6.19 1.39 29.12
C PRO A 75 -7.69 1.71 28.99
N ARG A 76 -8.28 2.33 30.01
CA ARG A 76 -9.67 2.79 29.99
C ARG A 76 -9.83 4.21 29.43
N THR A 77 -8.77 4.78 28.89
CA THR A 77 -8.79 6.11 28.30
C THR A 77 -9.73 6.12 27.08
N PRO A 78 -10.68 7.08 26.97
CA PRO A 78 -11.66 7.08 25.88
C PRO A 78 -11.02 7.16 24.48
N TRP A 79 -9.85 7.81 24.36
CA TRP A 79 -9.07 7.84 23.12
C TRP A 79 -8.55 6.46 22.69
N PHE A 80 -8.08 5.63 23.64
CA PHE A 80 -7.61 4.29 23.35
C PHE A 80 -8.77 3.40 22.88
N LEU A 81 -9.90 3.46 23.59
CA LEU A 81 -11.09 2.68 23.22
C LEU A 81 -11.66 3.08 21.85
N ARG A 82 -11.68 4.37 21.53
CA ARG A 82 -12.09 4.87 20.20
C ARG A 82 -11.11 4.42 19.10
N ALA A 83 -9.81 4.47 19.37
CA ALA A 83 -8.80 4.02 18.40
C ALA A 83 -8.90 2.51 18.13
N VAL A 84 -9.16 1.71 19.17
CA VAL A 84 -9.41 0.26 19.03
C VAL A 84 -10.72 -0.02 18.29
N ALA A 85 -11.77 0.78 18.51
CA ALA A 85 -13.03 0.61 17.77
C ALA A 85 -12.87 0.87 16.26
N VAL A 86 -12.09 1.88 15.88
CA VAL A 86 -11.87 2.25 14.47
C VAL A 86 -10.81 1.38 13.80
N SER A 87 -9.92 0.73 14.57
CA SER A 87 -8.82 -0.06 14.01
C SER A 87 -9.29 -1.22 13.13
N GLY A 88 -10.44 -1.82 13.41
CA GLY A 88 -11.03 -2.86 12.58
C GLY A 88 -11.35 -2.37 11.17
N LEU A 89 -12.02 -1.22 11.05
CA LEU A 89 -12.31 -0.61 9.75
C LEU A 89 -11.03 -0.12 9.07
N ALA A 90 -10.10 0.47 9.82
CA ALA A 90 -8.82 0.91 9.30
C ALA A 90 -8.01 -0.26 8.71
N ALA A 91 -8.06 -1.44 9.34
CA ALA A 91 -7.38 -2.63 8.84
C ALA A 91 -7.92 -3.09 7.48
N VAL A 92 -9.24 -2.99 7.27
CA VAL A 92 -9.85 -3.28 5.95
C VAL A 92 -9.34 -2.29 4.90
N VAL A 93 -9.31 -0.99 5.23
CA VAL A 93 -8.77 0.04 4.31
C VAL A 93 -7.30 -0.24 3.96
N ALA A 94 -6.48 -0.58 4.96
CA ALA A 94 -5.07 -0.92 4.72
C ALA A 94 -4.92 -2.16 3.82
N LEU A 95 -5.79 -3.16 3.98
CA LEU A 95 -5.81 -4.36 3.14
C LEU A 95 -6.15 -4.02 1.69
N GLU A 96 -7.19 -3.22 1.45
CA GLU A 96 -7.57 -2.78 0.10
C GLU A 96 -6.47 -1.93 -0.54
N CYS A 97 -5.86 -1.01 0.21
CA CYS A 97 -4.72 -0.24 -0.27
C CYS A 97 -3.54 -1.15 -0.64
N GLY A 98 -3.26 -2.20 0.14
CA GLY A 98 -2.23 -3.19 -0.17
C GLY A 98 -2.52 -3.93 -1.48
N TRP A 99 -3.76 -4.38 -1.69
CA TRP A 99 -4.19 -4.98 -2.95
C TRP A 99 -4.06 -4.05 -4.14
N ILE A 100 -4.42 -2.77 -3.98
CA ILE A 100 -4.24 -1.77 -5.04
C ILE A 100 -2.76 -1.63 -5.38
N VAL A 101 -1.87 -1.54 -4.39
CA VAL A 101 -0.43 -1.42 -4.61
C VAL A 101 0.11 -2.63 -5.38
N THR A 102 -0.30 -3.85 -5.03
CA THR A 102 0.20 -5.09 -5.68
C THR A 102 -0.41 -5.33 -7.06
N GLU A 103 -1.72 -5.14 -7.23
CA GLU A 103 -2.43 -5.43 -8.48
C GLU A 103 -2.27 -4.32 -9.52
N VAL A 104 -2.43 -3.06 -9.11
CA VAL A 104 -2.25 -1.92 -10.02
C VAL A 104 -0.76 -1.70 -10.30
N GLY A 105 0.11 -1.97 -9.32
CA GLY A 105 1.56 -1.91 -9.51
C GLY A 105 2.10 -2.96 -10.50
N ARG A 106 1.39 -4.07 -10.71
CA ARG A 106 1.75 -5.11 -11.68
C ARG A 106 1.36 -4.77 -13.12
N GLN A 107 0.43 -3.84 -13.32
CA GLN A 107 0.10 -3.35 -14.67
C GLN A 107 1.36 -2.76 -15.34
N PRO A 108 1.59 -2.95 -16.66
CA PRO A 108 0.70 -3.54 -17.67
C PRO A 108 0.86 -5.07 -17.84
N TRP A 109 1.48 -5.77 -16.89
CA TRP A 109 1.78 -7.19 -17.00
C TRP A 109 0.75 -8.04 -16.27
N VAL A 110 0.30 -9.12 -16.91
CA VAL A 110 -0.40 -10.22 -16.21
C VAL A 110 0.65 -11.19 -15.68
N VAL A 111 1.54 -11.60 -16.56
CA VAL A 111 2.74 -12.39 -16.26
C VAL A 111 3.94 -11.64 -16.81
N TYR A 112 4.84 -11.26 -15.91
CA TYR A 112 6.00 -10.44 -16.26
C TYR A 112 6.85 -11.10 -17.35
N GLY A 113 7.12 -10.37 -18.44
CA GLY A 113 7.90 -10.86 -19.58
C GLY A 113 7.18 -11.87 -20.50
N VAL A 114 5.94 -12.25 -20.19
CA VAL A 114 5.20 -13.26 -20.96
C VAL A 114 3.92 -12.69 -21.58
N MET A 115 3.07 -12.03 -20.79
CA MET A 115 1.75 -11.58 -21.27
C MET A 115 1.36 -10.22 -20.69
N ARG A 116 0.93 -9.30 -21.57
CA ARG A 116 0.41 -7.98 -21.20
C ARG A 116 -1.10 -8.04 -20.98
N THR A 117 -1.60 -7.14 -20.14
CA THR A 117 -3.02 -7.07 -19.76
C THR A 117 -3.93 -6.79 -20.95
N LYS A 118 -3.47 -5.98 -21.93
CA LYS A 118 -4.19 -5.73 -23.18
C LYS A 118 -4.43 -6.99 -24.03
N ASP A 119 -3.52 -7.97 -23.97
CA ASP A 119 -3.58 -9.18 -24.80
C ASP A 119 -4.43 -10.28 -24.13
N ALA A 120 -4.75 -10.11 -22.84
CA ALA A 120 -5.58 -11.03 -22.07
C ALA A 120 -7.09 -10.71 -22.14
N VAL A 121 -7.48 -9.57 -22.73
CA VAL A 121 -8.90 -9.16 -22.82
C VAL A 121 -9.59 -9.88 -23.98
N THR A 122 -10.78 -10.42 -23.73
CA THR A 122 -11.60 -11.04 -24.78
C THR A 122 -12.39 -9.98 -25.56
N GLY A 123 -12.68 -10.23 -26.85
CA GLY A 123 -13.48 -9.34 -27.69
C GLY A 123 -14.99 -9.30 -27.37
N ALA A 124 -15.38 -9.62 -26.13
CA ALA A 124 -16.77 -9.68 -25.73
C ALA A 124 -17.41 -8.28 -25.77
N SER A 125 -18.52 -8.15 -26.48
CA SER A 125 -19.33 -6.92 -26.49
C SER A 125 -20.39 -7.00 -25.39
N GLY A 126 -20.65 -5.88 -24.69
CA GLY A 126 -21.69 -5.80 -23.64
C GLY A 126 -21.23 -6.00 -22.20
N VAL A 127 -19.92 -6.05 -21.92
CA VAL A 127 -19.36 -6.19 -20.56
C VAL A 127 -19.91 -5.14 -19.59
N TRP A 128 -20.10 -3.90 -20.04
CA TRP A 128 -20.69 -2.82 -19.24
C TRP A 128 -22.14 -3.09 -18.84
N VAL A 129 -22.92 -3.74 -19.71
CA VAL A 129 -24.32 -4.09 -19.43
C VAL A 129 -24.38 -5.20 -18.39
N THR A 130 -23.48 -6.19 -18.45
CA THR A 130 -23.43 -7.26 -17.46
C THR A 130 -23.01 -6.76 -16.07
N PHE A 131 -22.09 -5.79 -15.99
CA PHE A 131 -21.71 -5.19 -14.70
C PHE A 131 -22.77 -4.27 -14.12
N GLY A 132 -23.56 -3.58 -14.95
CA GLY A 132 -24.62 -2.68 -14.48
C GLY A 132 -25.94 -3.37 -14.12
N ALA A 133 -26.15 -4.61 -14.58
CA ALA A 133 -27.36 -5.39 -14.32
C ALA A 133 -27.28 -6.28 -13.06
N VAL A 134 -26.07 -6.48 -12.52
CA VAL A 134 -25.80 -7.19 -11.26
C VAL A 134 -25.66 -6.18 -10.13
#